data_AF-A0A954TXY5-F1
#
_entry.id   AF-A0A954TXY5-F1
#
_cell.length_a   1.000
_cell.length_b   1.000
_cell.length_c   1.000
_cell.angle_alpha   90.00
_cell.angle_beta   90.00
_cell.angle_gamma   90.00
#
_symmetry.space_group_name_H-M   'P 1'
#
loop_
_entity.id
_entity.type
_entity.pdbx_description
1 polymer ?
#
loop_
_entity_poly.entity_id
_entity_poly.type
_entity_poly.pdbx_seq_one_letter_code
_entity_poly.pdbx_strand_id
1 'polypeptide(L)'
;SSITTREIIDADPDNRYLTRSMVKPIDAESLRDAMLFVSGELQVDGGGNHLPPNMTSDYDYVHHENCRSIYLPVLRNSLPELFDAFDFANPSMGLGKRTPTVVPQQALYLMNHPWVTERAQAAALRIHAEGHRAINAGLQRAAWLCYGRALTADELQVLSSLCTADERGELRVDDLALVIQNLFASIDFRFLE
;
A
#
# COMPACT_ATOMS: atom_id res chain seq x y z
N SER A 1 21.12 4.87 7.44
CA SER A 1 20.59 3.56 7.85
C SER A 1 21.70 2.73 8.46
N SER A 2 21.53 2.29 9.71
CA SER A 2 22.42 1.34 10.37
C SER A 2 22.14 -0.06 9.83
N ILE A 3 23.11 -0.69 9.17
CA ILE A 3 22.99 -2.08 8.73
C ILE A 3 22.96 -2.93 9.99
N THR A 4 21.82 -3.56 10.27
CA THR A 4 21.66 -4.41 11.45
C THR A 4 22.30 -5.77 11.18
N THR A 5 23.42 -6.07 11.83
CA THR A 5 24.05 -7.40 11.78
C THR A 5 23.38 -8.35 12.77
N ARG A 6 23.39 -9.65 12.49
CA ARG A 6 22.84 -10.68 13.39
C ARG A 6 23.42 -10.61 14.80
N GLU A 7 24.71 -10.29 14.92
CA GLU A 7 25.37 -10.06 16.21
C GLU A 7 24.75 -8.91 17.03
N ILE A 8 24.31 -7.84 16.36
CA ILE A 8 23.63 -6.70 17.01
C ILE A 8 22.24 -7.11 17.49
N ILE A 9 21.54 -7.94 16.73
CA ILE A 9 20.23 -8.49 17.12
C ILE A 9 20.37 -9.41 18.33
N ASP A 10 21.36 -10.28 18.34
CA ASP A 10 21.58 -11.23 19.43
C ASP A 10 22.05 -10.53 20.72
N ALA A 11 22.82 -9.44 20.59
CA ALA A 11 23.30 -8.65 21.73
C ALA A 11 22.23 -7.73 22.35
N ASP A 12 21.30 -7.21 21.53
CA ASP A 12 20.20 -6.34 21.98
C ASP A 12 18.90 -6.70 21.25
N PRO A 13 18.26 -7.84 21.60
CA PRO A 13 17.06 -8.31 20.91
C PRO A 13 15.89 -7.35 21.08
N ASP A 14 15.79 -6.68 22.22
CA ASP A 14 14.73 -5.72 22.54
C ASP A 14 15.03 -4.29 22.03
N ASN A 15 16.17 -4.08 21.36
CA ASN A 15 16.63 -2.77 20.88
C ASN A 15 16.64 -1.68 21.98
N ARG A 16 16.97 -2.05 23.22
CA ARG A 16 16.98 -1.16 24.38
C ARG A 16 18.02 -0.05 24.28
N TYR A 17 19.11 -0.32 23.58
CA TYR A 17 20.20 0.63 23.36
C TYR A 17 20.05 1.41 22.03
N LEU A 18 18.91 1.24 21.33
CA LEU A 18 18.60 1.91 20.06
C LEU A 18 19.71 1.74 19.01
N THR A 19 20.30 0.54 18.97
CA THR A 19 21.34 0.17 18.01
C THR A 19 20.81 0.01 16.60
N ARG A 20 19.48 -0.16 16.45
CA ARG A 20 18.76 -0.17 15.18
C ARG A 20 17.49 0.68 15.26
N SER A 21 16.92 0.99 14.10
CA SER A 21 15.62 1.65 14.03
C SER A 21 14.50 0.75 14.53
N MET A 22 13.43 1.36 15.03
CA MET A 22 12.22 0.63 15.42
C MET A 22 11.31 0.53 14.22
N VAL A 23 10.99 -0.70 13.84
CA VAL A 23 10.01 -1.01 12.81
C VAL A 23 8.65 -0.46 13.25
N LYS A 24 8.05 0.44 12.45
CA LYS A 24 6.76 1.06 12.74
C LYS A 24 5.76 0.75 11.64
N PRO A 25 4.55 0.27 11.96
CA PRO A 25 3.50 0.15 10.96
C PRO A 25 3.14 1.53 10.42
N ILE A 26 2.86 1.62 9.12
CA ILE A 26 2.34 2.85 8.53
C ILE A 26 0.89 3.08 8.94
N ASP A 27 0.51 4.35 9.04
CA ASP A 27 -0.86 4.76 9.30
C ASP A 27 -1.78 4.44 8.10
N ALA A 28 -3.08 4.25 8.36
CA ALA A 28 -4.08 3.96 7.34
C ALA A 28 -4.09 4.98 6.19
N GLU A 29 -3.96 6.27 6.52
CA GLU A 29 -3.90 7.36 5.55
C GLU A 29 -2.68 7.23 4.63
N SER A 30 -1.52 6.87 5.20
CA SER A 30 -0.27 6.70 4.45
C SER A 30 -0.33 5.46 3.56
N LEU A 31 -0.92 4.36 4.06
CA LEU A 31 -1.15 3.15 3.27
C LEU A 31 -2.04 3.42 2.06
N ARG A 32 -3.18 4.09 2.27
CA ARG A 32 -4.10 4.47 1.19
C ARG A 32 -3.41 5.37 0.16
N ASP A 33 -2.72 6.41 0.62
CA ASP A 33 -2.02 7.36 -0.25
C ASP A 33 -0.89 6.68 -1.03
N ALA A 34 -0.16 5.74 -0.41
CA ALA A 34 0.88 4.96 -1.07
C ALA A 34 0.31 4.08 -2.18
N MET A 35 -0.80 3.38 -1.95
CA MET A 35 -1.45 2.56 -2.98
C MET A 35 -1.93 3.40 -4.16
N LEU A 36 -2.55 4.55 -3.90
CA LEU A 36 -2.97 5.51 -4.94
C LEU A 36 -1.77 6.10 -5.69
N PHE A 37 -0.66 6.34 -4.99
CA PHE A 37 0.58 6.81 -5.61
C PHE A 37 1.19 5.76 -6.53
N VAL A 38 1.25 4.50 -6.08
CA VAL A 38 1.77 3.37 -6.87
C VAL A 38 0.90 3.14 -8.11
N SER A 39 -0.42 3.17 -7.96
CA SER A 39 -1.35 3.01 -9.08
C SER A 39 -1.34 4.19 -10.07
N GLY A 40 -0.83 5.35 -9.64
CA GLY A 40 -0.79 6.57 -10.45
C GLY A 40 -2.13 7.32 -10.46
N GLU A 41 -3.07 6.95 -9.59
CA GLU A 41 -4.37 7.59 -9.48
C GLU A 41 -4.39 8.75 -8.47
N LEU A 42 -3.34 8.88 -7.64
CA LEU A 42 -3.27 9.93 -6.61
C LEU A 42 -3.32 11.34 -7.22
N GLN A 43 -4.37 12.07 -6.86
CA GLN A 43 -4.54 13.47 -7.22
C GLN A 43 -3.93 14.37 -6.13
N VAL A 44 -2.77 14.97 -6.45
CA VAL A 44 -2.01 15.81 -5.51
C VAL A 44 -2.65 17.19 -5.31
N ASP A 45 -3.25 17.73 -6.38
CA ASP A 45 -3.87 19.06 -6.38
C ASP A 45 -5.33 19.04 -5.85
N GLY A 46 -5.79 17.91 -5.31
CA GLY A 46 -7.17 17.66 -4.91
C GLY A 46 -7.65 18.33 -3.62
N GLY A 47 -7.12 19.50 -3.26
CA GLY A 47 -7.66 20.29 -2.15
C GLY A 47 -9.06 20.82 -2.50
N GLY A 48 -10.01 20.76 -1.57
CA GLY A 48 -11.36 21.25 -1.80
C GLY A 48 -12.42 20.52 -0.98
N ASN A 49 -13.68 20.94 -1.15
CA ASN A 49 -14.81 20.22 -0.58
C ASN A 49 -15.17 19.04 -1.48
N HIS A 50 -14.94 17.82 -1.00
CA HIS A 50 -15.33 16.59 -1.68
C HIS A 50 -16.75 16.14 -1.33
N LEU A 51 -17.43 16.84 -0.40
CA LEU A 51 -18.81 16.54 -0.07
C LEU A 51 -19.76 16.98 -1.19
N PRO A 52 -20.75 16.15 -1.58
CA PRO A 52 -21.75 16.53 -2.56
C PRO A 52 -22.59 17.71 -2.05
N PRO A 53 -22.93 18.67 -2.93
CA PRO A 53 -23.54 19.94 -2.52
C PRO A 53 -24.92 19.79 -1.85
N ASN A 54 -25.63 18.69 -2.10
CA ASN A 54 -26.98 18.43 -1.58
C ASN A 54 -27.01 17.28 -0.55
N MET A 55 -25.90 17.03 0.12
CA MET A 55 -25.80 15.97 1.12
C MET A 55 -26.59 16.30 2.38
N THR A 56 -27.57 15.46 2.72
CA THR A 56 -28.41 15.60 3.92
C THR A 56 -28.09 14.57 5.00
N SER A 57 -27.40 13.49 4.63
CA SER A 57 -27.09 12.33 5.48
C SER A 57 -25.78 11.69 5.00
N ASP A 58 -25.03 11.07 5.91
CA ASP A 58 -23.77 10.38 5.64
C ASP A 58 -23.88 8.86 5.52
N TYR A 59 -25.04 8.26 5.81
CA TYR A 59 -25.23 6.79 5.75
C TYR A 59 -25.02 6.18 4.35
N ASP A 60 -25.33 6.92 3.29
CA ASP A 60 -25.22 6.44 1.90
C ASP A 60 -24.01 7.03 1.16
N TYR A 61 -23.10 7.68 1.88
CA TYR A 61 -21.91 8.24 1.28
C TYR A 61 -20.95 7.13 0.87
N VAL A 62 -20.46 7.17 -0.37
CA VAL A 62 -19.44 6.25 -0.86
C VAL A 62 -18.22 7.07 -1.26
N HIS A 63 -17.06 6.70 -0.71
CA HIS A 63 -15.79 7.35 -1.01
C HIS A 63 -15.27 6.89 -2.37
N HIS A 64 -15.08 7.85 -3.28
CA HIS A 64 -14.57 7.61 -4.64
C HIS A 64 -13.38 8.50 -5.00
N GLU A 65 -12.99 9.37 -4.08
CA GLU A 65 -11.98 10.38 -4.30
C GLU A 65 -10.60 9.72 -4.30
N ASN A 66 -9.81 9.99 -5.33
CA ASN A 66 -8.41 9.56 -5.38
C ASN A 66 -7.47 10.67 -4.87
N CYS A 67 -7.98 11.60 -4.06
CA CYS A 67 -7.18 12.64 -3.41
C CYS A 67 -6.37 12.08 -2.24
N ARG A 68 -5.39 12.84 -1.78
CA ARG A 68 -4.67 12.55 -0.53
C ARG A 68 -5.64 12.40 0.63
N SER A 69 -5.39 11.44 1.50
CA SER A 69 -6.26 11.07 2.63
C SER A 69 -6.56 12.24 3.57
N ILE A 70 -5.66 13.24 3.65
CA ILE A 70 -5.87 14.49 4.42
C ILE A 70 -7.05 15.34 3.91
N TYR A 71 -7.41 15.19 2.63
CA TYR A 71 -8.54 15.90 2.01
C TYR A 71 -9.80 15.04 1.96
N LEU A 72 -9.72 13.76 2.32
CA LEU A 72 -10.86 12.87 2.29
C LEU A 72 -11.86 13.28 3.38
N PRO A 73 -13.17 13.36 3.06
CA PRO A 73 -14.16 13.69 4.07
C PRO A 73 -14.20 12.60 5.15
N VAL A 74 -14.12 13.00 6.41
CA VAL A 74 -14.23 12.07 7.54
C VAL A 74 -15.64 12.15 8.08
N LEU A 75 -16.47 11.18 7.69
CA LEU A 75 -17.88 11.10 8.08
C LEU A 75 -18.07 10.02 9.15
N ARG A 76 -19.03 10.22 10.06
CA ARG A 76 -19.18 9.32 11.22
C ARG A 76 -19.78 7.97 10.84
N ASN A 77 -20.73 7.97 9.90
CA ASN A 77 -21.44 6.76 9.50
C ASN A 77 -20.93 6.19 8.16
N SER A 78 -19.95 6.82 7.53
CA SER A 78 -19.32 6.34 6.30
C SER A 78 -17.83 6.67 6.31
N LEU A 79 -17.04 5.73 6.82
CA LEU A 79 -15.60 5.71 6.66
C LEU A 79 -15.24 4.73 5.54
N PRO A 80 -14.14 4.96 4.81
CA PRO A 80 -13.57 3.93 3.95
C PRO A 80 -13.25 2.67 4.77
N GLU A 81 -13.59 1.49 4.26
CA GLU A 81 -13.33 0.22 4.95
C GLU A 81 -11.84 0.02 5.30
N LEU A 82 -10.94 0.57 4.48
CA LEU A 82 -9.50 0.57 4.75
C LEU A 82 -9.17 1.30 6.05
N PHE A 83 -9.84 2.41 6.35
CA PHE A 83 -9.59 3.17 7.58
C PHE A 83 -10.07 2.39 8.81
N ASP A 84 -11.19 1.69 8.71
CA ASP A 84 -11.68 0.82 9.78
C ASP A 84 -10.74 -0.39 10.01
N ALA A 85 -10.17 -0.96 8.94
CA ALA A 85 -9.27 -2.10 9.04
C ALA A 85 -7.88 -1.75 9.62
N PHE A 86 -7.40 -0.52 9.41
CA PHE A 86 -6.01 -0.12 9.71
C PHE A 86 -5.90 0.94 10.83
N ASP A 87 -6.76 0.83 11.85
CA ASP A 87 -6.67 1.61 13.10
C ASP A 87 -6.75 3.14 12.91
N PHE A 88 -7.57 3.61 11.97
CA PHE A 88 -7.87 5.03 11.84
C PHE A 88 -8.55 5.58 13.11
N ALA A 89 -8.43 6.89 13.34
CA ALA A 89 -9.08 7.52 14.49
C ALA A 89 -10.60 7.52 14.32
N ASN A 90 -11.31 6.88 15.24
CA ASN A 90 -12.77 6.91 15.25
C ASN A 90 -13.30 8.35 15.38
N PRO A 91 -14.07 8.88 14.41
CA PRO A 91 -14.54 10.27 14.40
C PRO A 91 -15.62 10.58 15.45
N SER A 92 -16.20 9.55 16.07
CA SER A 92 -17.20 9.68 17.13
C SER A 92 -16.58 9.66 18.53
N MET A 93 -15.28 9.34 18.65
CA MET A 93 -14.59 9.23 19.94
C MET A 93 -13.35 10.14 19.98
N GLY A 94 -13.18 10.87 21.08
CA GLY A 94 -11.94 11.59 21.33
C GLY A 94 -10.81 10.60 21.65
N LEU A 95 -9.81 10.50 20.77
CA LEU A 95 -8.64 9.66 20.97
C LEU A 95 -7.39 10.52 21.09
N GLY A 96 -6.63 10.38 22.18
CA GLY A 96 -5.38 11.13 22.38
C GLY A 96 -4.18 10.57 21.60
N LYS A 97 -4.15 9.25 21.40
CA LYS A 97 -3.09 8.54 20.66
C LYS A 97 -3.64 7.26 20.05
N ARG A 98 -3.34 7.02 18.76
CA ARG A 98 -3.66 5.76 18.07
C ARG A 98 -2.74 4.65 18.56
N THR A 99 -3.30 3.46 18.77
CA THR A 99 -2.54 2.24 19.07
C THR A 99 -2.61 1.35 17.84
N PRO A 100 -1.51 1.18 17.10
CA PRO A 100 -1.54 0.35 15.90
C PRO A 100 -1.67 -1.12 16.30
N THR A 101 -2.47 -1.85 15.54
CA THR A 101 -2.63 -3.29 15.65
C THR A 101 -2.04 -3.98 14.43
N VAL A 102 -1.54 -5.20 14.61
CA VAL A 102 -1.07 -6.06 13.52
C VAL A 102 -1.84 -7.35 13.63
N VAL A 103 -2.97 -7.40 12.92
CA VAL A 103 -3.91 -8.53 12.99
C VAL A 103 -4.03 -9.23 11.62
N PRO A 104 -4.30 -10.55 11.57
CA PRO A 104 -4.43 -11.29 10.31
C PRO A 104 -5.48 -10.72 9.35
N GLN A 105 -6.53 -10.10 9.88
CA GLN A 105 -7.61 -9.47 9.11
C GLN A 105 -7.08 -8.35 8.19
N GLN A 106 -6.07 -7.60 8.62
CA GLN A 106 -5.44 -6.57 7.78
C GLN A 106 -4.69 -7.17 6.59
N ALA A 107 -3.99 -8.29 6.79
CA ALA A 107 -3.35 -9.00 5.68
C ALA A 107 -4.41 -9.57 4.72
N LEU A 108 -5.48 -10.16 5.26
CA LEU A 108 -6.58 -10.69 4.46
C LEU A 108 -7.30 -9.60 3.66
N TYR A 109 -7.44 -8.39 4.22
CA TYR A 109 -7.97 -7.23 3.51
C TYR A 109 -7.13 -6.91 2.27
N LEU A 110 -5.80 -6.83 2.41
CA LEU A 110 -4.89 -6.54 1.30
C LEU A 110 -4.92 -7.61 0.21
N MET A 111 -5.14 -8.87 0.60
CA MET A 111 -5.19 -10.00 -0.34
C MET A 111 -6.53 -10.16 -1.08
N ASN A 112 -7.64 -9.62 -0.56
CA ASN A 112 -8.97 -9.96 -1.08
C ASN A 112 -9.86 -8.76 -1.39
N HIS A 113 -9.57 -7.58 -0.83
CA HIS A 113 -10.48 -6.45 -0.96
C HIS A 113 -10.45 -5.89 -2.40
N PRO A 114 -11.61 -5.73 -3.08
CA PRO A 114 -11.68 -5.29 -4.48
C PRO A 114 -10.93 -3.98 -4.74
N TRP A 115 -11.03 -3.01 -3.82
CA TRP A 115 -10.31 -1.75 -3.94
C TRP A 115 -8.79 -1.95 -4.06
N VAL A 116 -8.20 -2.91 -3.34
CA VAL A 116 -6.75 -3.19 -3.43
C VAL A 116 -6.40 -3.84 -4.76
N THR A 117 -7.20 -4.80 -5.21
CA THR A 117 -7.05 -5.45 -6.51
C THR A 117 -7.14 -4.45 -7.67
N GLU A 118 -8.08 -3.50 -7.61
CA GLU A 118 -8.22 -2.43 -8.60
C GLU A 118 -6.98 -1.53 -8.67
N ARG A 119 -6.44 -1.11 -7.53
CA ARG A 119 -5.19 -0.30 -7.49
C ARG A 119 -4.00 -1.08 -8.02
N ALA A 120 -3.92 -2.39 -7.75
CA ALA A 120 -2.87 -3.26 -8.28
C ALA A 120 -2.98 -3.40 -9.82
N GLN A 121 -4.20 -3.56 -10.35
CA GLN A 121 -4.43 -3.58 -11.80
C GLN A 121 -4.06 -2.25 -12.46
N ALA A 122 -4.47 -1.12 -11.86
CA ALA A 122 -4.12 0.20 -12.36
C ALA A 122 -2.59 0.44 -12.34
N ALA A 123 -1.90 -0.02 -11.30
CA ALA A 123 -0.44 0.03 -11.23
C ALA A 123 0.22 -0.81 -12.33
N ALA A 124 -0.26 -2.02 -12.59
CA ALA A 124 0.25 -2.87 -13.65
C ALA A 124 0.08 -2.22 -15.04
N LEU A 125 -1.09 -1.65 -15.31
CA LEU A 125 -1.37 -0.91 -16.54
C LEU A 125 -0.46 0.31 -16.70
N ARG A 126 -0.24 1.07 -15.62
CA ARG A 126 0.70 2.18 -15.60
C ARG A 126 2.12 1.74 -15.97
N ILE A 127 2.63 0.68 -15.34
CA ILE A 127 3.99 0.17 -15.60
C ILE A 127 4.15 -0.27 -17.06
N HIS A 128 3.13 -0.90 -17.63
CA HIS A 128 3.07 -1.23 -19.05
C HIS A 128 3.08 0.00 -19.97
N ALA A 129 2.31 1.03 -19.61
CA ALA A 129 2.25 2.29 -20.35
C ALA A 129 3.58 3.06 -20.29
N GLU A 130 4.33 2.94 -19.18
CA GLU A 130 5.70 3.45 -19.02
C GLU A 130 6.73 2.67 -19.86
N GLY A 131 6.35 1.55 -20.49
CA GLY A 131 7.20 0.76 -21.40
C GLY A 131 7.94 -0.40 -20.74
N HIS A 132 7.71 -0.67 -19.45
CA HIS A 132 8.36 -1.77 -18.72
C HIS A 132 7.65 -3.12 -18.97
N ARG A 133 7.67 -3.55 -20.23
CA ARG A 133 6.93 -4.73 -20.72
C ARG A 133 7.69 -6.05 -20.59
N ALA A 134 9.01 -6.02 -20.38
CA ALA A 134 9.77 -7.23 -20.10
C ALA A 134 9.58 -7.64 -18.63
N ILE A 135 9.50 -8.95 -18.34
CA ILE A 135 9.26 -9.48 -16.99
C ILE A 135 10.17 -8.83 -15.94
N ASN A 136 11.49 -8.92 -16.11
CA ASN A 136 12.45 -8.34 -15.16
C ASN A 136 12.30 -6.81 -15.03
N ALA A 137 12.02 -6.10 -16.13
CA ALA A 137 11.86 -4.65 -16.11
C ALA A 137 10.58 -4.24 -15.36
N GLY A 138 9.47 -4.94 -15.60
CA GLY A 138 8.18 -4.70 -14.92
C GLY A 138 8.26 -5.00 -13.43
N LEU A 139 8.85 -6.14 -13.05
CA LEU A 139 9.04 -6.52 -11.65
C LEU A 139 9.93 -5.54 -10.89
N GLN A 140 11.06 -5.13 -11.47
CA GLN A 140 11.93 -4.14 -10.86
C GLN A 140 11.23 -2.79 -10.73
N ARG A 141 10.45 -2.37 -11.74
CA ARG A 141 9.68 -1.13 -11.67
C ARG A 141 8.63 -1.17 -10.56
N ALA A 142 7.90 -2.28 -10.42
CA ALA A 142 6.93 -2.49 -9.36
C ALA A 142 7.58 -2.38 -7.97
N ALA A 143 8.74 -3.01 -7.78
CA ALA A 143 9.49 -2.92 -6.52
C ALA A 143 9.99 -1.52 -6.20
N TRP A 144 10.49 -0.77 -7.20
CA TRP A 144 10.87 0.63 -7.00
C TRP A 144 9.69 1.51 -6.59
N LEU A 145 8.50 1.26 -7.15
CA LEU A 145 7.29 2.00 -6.79
C LEU A 145 6.78 1.62 -5.39
N CYS A 146 6.82 0.34 -5.02
CA CYS A 146 6.27 -0.14 -3.75
C CYS A 146 7.25 0.02 -2.58
N TYR A 147 8.51 -0.37 -2.76
CA TYR A 147 9.50 -0.46 -1.70
C TYR A 147 10.57 0.64 -1.74
N GLY A 148 10.67 1.38 -2.85
CA GLY A 148 11.76 2.34 -3.03
C GLY A 148 13.14 1.69 -3.15
N ARG A 149 13.20 0.41 -3.51
CA ARG A 149 14.45 -0.35 -3.76
C ARG A 149 14.28 -1.36 -4.90
N ALA A 150 15.40 -1.83 -5.43
CA ALA A 150 15.41 -2.95 -6.36
C ALA A 150 15.13 -4.29 -5.66
N LEU A 151 14.60 -5.26 -6.41
CA LEU A 151 14.49 -6.64 -5.95
C LEU A 151 15.88 -7.28 -5.90
N THR A 152 16.11 -8.08 -4.86
CA THR A 152 17.24 -9.00 -4.77
C THR A 152 17.13 -10.11 -5.81
N ALA A 153 18.21 -10.85 -6.06
CA ALA A 153 18.22 -11.94 -7.03
C ALA A 153 17.20 -13.04 -6.66
N ASP A 154 17.09 -13.36 -5.37
CA ASP A 154 16.16 -14.39 -4.87
C ASP A 154 14.70 -13.94 -5.00
N GLU A 155 14.39 -12.69 -4.62
CA GLU A 155 13.04 -12.12 -4.78
C GLU A 155 12.63 -12.07 -6.26
N LEU A 156 13.55 -11.65 -7.13
CA LEU A 156 13.30 -11.59 -8.57
C LEU A 156 13.04 -12.99 -9.14
N GLN A 157 13.80 -14.01 -8.71
CA GLN A 157 13.59 -15.38 -9.14
C GLN A 157 12.19 -15.88 -8.73
N VAL A 158 11.79 -15.70 -7.47
CA VAL A 158 10.48 -16.12 -6.98
C VAL A 158 9.35 -15.40 -7.72
N LEU A 159 9.41 -14.08 -7.84
CA LEU A 159 8.36 -13.30 -8.52
C LEU A 159 8.30 -13.59 -10.02
N SER A 160 9.44 -13.80 -10.68
CA SER A 160 9.46 -14.17 -12.10
C SER A 160 8.79 -15.51 -12.37
N SER A 161 8.81 -16.44 -11.40
CA SER A 161 8.13 -17.74 -11.54
C SER A 161 6.60 -17.65 -11.51
N LEU A 162 6.06 -16.55 -11.00
CA LEU A 162 4.63 -16.26 -10.97
C LEU A 162 4.13 -15.58 -12.26
N CYS A 163 5.05 -15.15 -13.12
CA CYS A 163 4.74 -14.40 -14.33
C CYS A 163 4.97 -15.24 -15.58
N THR A 164 4.10 -15.05 -16.57
CA THR A 164 4.23 -15.63 -17.89
C THR A 164 4.31 -14.53 -18.95
N ALA A 165 5.00 -14.85 -20.05
CA ALA A 165 5.04 -13.98 -21.21
C ALA A 165 3.82 -14.25 -22.11
N ASP A 166 3.28 -13.21 -22.71
CA ASP A 166 2.23 -13.29 -23.72
C ASP A 166 2.77 -13.73 -25.09
N GLU A 167 1.90 -13.77 -26.10
CA GLU A 167 2.27 -14.16 -27.48
C GLU A 167 3.35 -13.27 -28.12
N ARG A 168 3.57 -12.07 -27.58
CA ARG A 168 4.59 -11.10 -28.03
C ARG A 168 5.87 -11.18 -27.19
N GLY A 169 5.91 -12.06 -26.20
CA GLY A 169 7.03 -12.15 -25.25
C GLY A 169 6.99 -11.07 -24.16
N GLU A 170 5.87 -10.33 -24.03
CA GLU A 170 5.68 -9.28 -23.03
C GLU A 170 5.08 -9.86 -21.75
N LEU A 171 5.42 -9.28 -20.60
CA LEU A 171 4.81 -9.59 -19.31
C LEU A 171 3.29 -9.40 -19.40
N ARG A 172 2.49 -10.31 -18.86
CA ARG A 172 1.04 -10.10 -18.80
C ARG A 172 0.67 -9.10 -17.71
N VAL A 173 -0.28 -8.20 -18.01
CA VAL A 173 -0.77 -7.21 -17.05
C VAL A 173 -1.37 -7.87 -15.82
N ASP A 174 -2.16 -8.93 -16.00
CA ASP A 174 -2.83 -9.61 -14.87
C ASP A 174 -1.82 -10.30 -13.93
N ASP A 175 -0.75 -10.89 -14.49
CA ASP A 175 0.32 -11.51 -13.70
C ASP A 175 1.09 -10.44 -12.91
N LEU A 176 1.36 -9.29 -13.53
CA LEU A 176 1.99 -8.15 -12.85
C LEU A 176 1.08 -7.56 -11.76
N ALA A 177 -0.23 -7.48 -12.00
CA ALA A 177 -1.20 -7.00 -11.02
C ALA A 177 -1.23 -7.93 -9.79
N LEU A 178 -1.21 -9.26 -10.01
CA LEU A 178 -1.11 -10.23 -8.94
C LEU A 178 0.18 -10.04 -8.13
N VAL A 179 1.32 -9.81 -8.80
CA VAL A 179 2.57 -9.51 -8.10
C VAL A 179 2.44 -8.24 -7.27
N ILE A 180 1.95 -7.13 -7.83
CA ILE A 180 1.79 -5.86 -7.11
C ILE A 180 0.87 -6.01 -5.90
N GLN A 181 -0.21 -6.77 -6.03
CA GLN A 181 -1.09 -7.08 -4.90
C GLN A 181 -0.35 -7.82 -3.78
N ASN A 182 0.53 -8.77 -4.11
CA ASN A 182 1.39 -9.43 -3.13
C ASN A 182 2.39 -8.45 -2.51
N LEU A 183 2.94 -7.51 -3.29
CA LEU A 183 3.82 -6.46 -2.76
C LEU A 183 3.07 -5.57 -1.76
N PHE A 184 1.83 -5.18 -2.04
CA PHE A 184 1.00 -4.42 -1.09
C PHE A 184 0.74 -5.17 0.22
N ALA A 185 0.58 -6.50 0.15
CA ALA A 185 0.35 -7.34 1.33
C ALA A 185 1.62 -7.64 2.14
N SER A 186 2.81 -7.34 1.60
CA SER A 186 4.10 -7.63 2.22
C SER A 186 4.41 -6.73 3.42
N ILE A 187 5.35 -7.18 4.27
CA ILE A 187 5.82 -6.42 5.42
C ILE A 187 6.55 -5.15 4.96
N ASP A 188 7.40 -5.25 3.94
CA ASP A 188 8.20 -4.12 3.42
C ASP A 188 7.33 -2.94 2.94
N PHE A 189 6.10 -3.21 2.49
CA PHE A 189 5.16 -2.14 2.11
C PHE A 189 4.44 -1.53 3.32
N ARG A 190 4.21 -2.33 4.37
CA ARG A 190 3.38 -1.96 5.52
C ARG A 190 4.15 -1.32 6.67
N PHE A 191 5.47 -1.44 6.69
CA PHE A 191 6.29 -1.01 7.82
C PHE A 191 7.42 -0.08 7.36
N LEU A 192 7.67 0.95 8.17
CA LEU A 192 8.83 1.83 8.02
C LEU A 192 9.97 1.28 8.87
N GLU A 193 11.11 1.09 8.21
CA GLU A 193 12.40 0.79 8.83
C GLU A 193 13.24 2.05 9.06
#